data_AF-A0A7Y9S3B9-F1
#
_entry.id   AF-A0A7Y9S3B9-F1
#
_cell.length_a   1.000
_cell.length_b   1.000
_cell.length_c   1.000
_cell.angle_alpha   90.00
_cell.angle_beta   90.00
_cell.angle_gamma   90.00
#
_symmetry.space_group_name_H-M   'P 1'
#
loop_
_entity.id
_entity.type
_entity.pdbx_description
1 polymer ?
#
loop_
_entity_poly.entity_id
_entity_poly.type
_entity_poly.pdbx_seq_one_letter_code
_entity_poly.pdbx_strand_id
1 'polypeptide(L)'
;MIRAASLRGFVPLVEELGGNPGALLDRFGIPAGALDSDDSLLPLAAHDLMLDAAAAELDCPDFGIRMAQFQDLSILGPLAIAIQACSTVAQALEVASRFLFVHSPALSIGVEPDPSGARGVIAVSWRKDPTSSTYSAQAMELGIALIHRIAVALVGEVPGLRSFCLVHQPLSPVQRYVDHFGADVRFGMPFTAIRVERRILDKAFETANESIRLLALEHLSTSYDDPRHRISSQVRRALAGSLGIAVPSLAGVAHLFSVHPRTLQRQLAAEGTTFEEVLDGVRREEARRYLTTTDLPLGQVAALVAFSEQSSLSHACRRWFGATPRALRQGSA
;
A
#
# COMPACT_ATOMS: atom_id res chain seq x y z
N MET A 1 3.41 0.17 11.24
CA MET A 1 4.34 -0.93 11.54
C MET A 1 4.49 -1.82 10.31
N ILE A 2 5.62 -2.51 10.16
CA ILE A 2 5.91 -3.50 9.12
C ILE A 2 6.83 -4.59 9.70
N ARG A 3 6.71 -5.83 9.24
CA ARG A 3 7.61 -6.93 9.67
C ARG A 3 9.05 -6.68 9.23
N ALA A 4 10.02 -7.00 10.09
CA ALA A 4 11.45 -6.82 9.84
C ALA A 4 11.95 -7.63 8.63
N ALA A 5 11.25 -8.71 8.26
CA ALA A 5 11.46 -9.44 7.01
C ALA A 5 11.46 -8.53 5.75
N SER A 6 10.79 -7.37 5.80
CA SER A 6 10.82 -6.36 4.73
C SER A 6 12.21 -5.76 4.47
N LEU A 7 13.14 -5.87 5.43
CA LEU A 7 14.53 -5.43 5.31
C LEU A 7 15.49 -6.57 4.96
N ARG A 8 15.00 -7.77 4.65
CA ARG A 8 15.87 -8.81 4.08
C ARG A 8 16.55 -8.28 2.82
N GLY A 9 17.87 -8.38 2.78
CA GLY A 9 18.71 -7.82 1.72
C GLY A 9 19.26 -6.41 2.00
N PHE A 10 18.74 -5.69 2.99
CA PHE A 10 19.20 -4.32 3.27
C PHE A 10 20.69 -4.26 3.64
N VAL A 11 21.10 -5.03 4.64
CA VAL A 11 22.49 -5.09 5.11
C VAL A 11 23.47 -5.45 3.98
N PRO A 12 23.32 -6.61 3.28
CA PRO A 12 24.26 -6.97 2.23
C PRO A 12 24.26 -5.99 1.05
N LEU A 13 23.11 -5.41 0.68
CA LEU A 13 23.05 -4.43 -0.40
C LEU A 13 23.76 -3.12 -0.04
N VAL A 14 23.60 -2.63 1.19
CA VAL A 14 24.30 -1.43 1.67
C VAL A 14 25.82 -1.67 1.68
N GLU A 15 26.27 -2.83 2.16
CA GLU A 15 27.69 -3.20 2.18
C GLU A 15 28.25 -3.33 0.75
N GLU A 16 27.51 -3.96 -0.17
CA GLU A 16 27.89 -4.07 -1.58
C GLU A 16 28.08 -2.70 -2.24
N LEU A 17 27.25 -1.73 -1.87
CA LEU A 17 27.33 -0.34 -2.34
C LEU A 17 28.36 0.51 -1.56
N GLY A 18 29.12 -0.09 -0.63
CA GLY A 18 30.17 0.58 0.15
C GLY A 18 29.68 1.44 1.31
N GLY A 19 28.42 1.26 1.73
CA GLY A 19 27.81 1.96 2.86
C GLY A 19 28.03 1.28 4.21
N ASN A 20 27.59 1.95 5.29
CA ASN A 20 27.55 1.39 6.63
C ASN A 20 26.08 1.12 7.05
N PRO A 21 25.62 -0.14 7.05
CA PRO A 21 24.24 -0.47 7.38
C PRO A 21 23.89 -0.13 8.84
N GLY A 22 24.81 -0.34 9.78
CA GLY A 22 24.61 0.00 11.19
C GLY A 22 24.35 1.48 11.40
N ALA A 23 25.13 2.34 10.75
CA ALA A 23 24.95 3.80 10.83
C ALA A 23 23.58 4.25 10.29
N LEU A 24 23.09 3.63 9.21
CA LEU A 24 21.75 3.90 8.67
C LEU A 24 20.66 3.43 9.63
N LEU A 25 20.76 2.19 10.13
CA LEU A 25 19.80 1.62 11.08
C LEU A 25 19.69 2.48 12.35
N ASP A 26 20.83 2.84 12.97
CA ASP A 26 20.89 3.66 14.17
C ASP A 26 20.27 5.05 13.94
N ARG A 27 20.56 5.68 12.79
CA ARG A 27 20.04 7.01 12.44
C ARG A 27 18.51 7.04 12.34
N PHE A 28 17.89 5.97 11.86
CA PHE A 28 16.43 5.85 11.77
C PHE A 28 15.81 5.15 12.98
N GLY A 29 16.58 4.88 14.03
CA GLY A 29 16.09 4.28 15.26
C GLY A 29 15.61 2.83 15.08
N ILE A 30 16.20 2.09 14.15
CA ILE A 30 15.96 0.66 13.95
C ILE A 30 17.05 -0.09 14.72
N PRO A 31 16.72 -0.79 15.83
CA PRO A 31 17.72 -1.53 16.58
C PRO A 31 18.37 -2.62 15.72
N ALA A 32 19.69 -2.79 15.82
CA ALA A 32 20.40 -3.82 15.04
C ALA A 32 19.80 -5.22 15.22
N GLY A 33 19.47 -5.60 16.46
CA GLY A 33 18.83 -6.89 16.76
C GLY A 33 17.37 -7.03 16.29
N ALA A 34 16.76 -5.96 15.78
CA ALA A 34 15.43 -6.05 15.19
C ALA A 34 15.42 -6.87 13.89
N LEU A 35 16.58 -7.00 13.24
CA LEU A 35 16.75 -7.82 12.03
C LEU A 35 17.02 -9.30 12.32
N ASP A 36 17.25 -9.68 13.58
CA ASP A 36 17.53 -11.06 13.99
C ASP A 36 16.29 -11.97 13.87
N SER A 37 15.11 -11.36 13.83
CA SER A 37 13.83 -12.06 13.69
C SER A 37 12.96 -11.38 12.67
N ASP A 38 12.51 -12.15 11.69
CA ASP A 38 11.57 -11.71 10.65
C ASP A 38 10.21 -11.22 11.20
N ASP A 39 9.84 -11.66 12.41
CA ASP A 39 8.57 -11.33 13.06
C ASP A 39 8.62 -10.05 13.88
N SER A 40 9.81 -9.48 14.08
CA SER A 40 9.97 -8.17 14.70
C SER A 40 9.19 -7.10 13.93
N LEU A 41 8.58 -6.15 14.63
CA LEU A 41 7.81 -5.07 14.01
C LEU A 41 8.61 -3.76 14.04
N LEU A 42 8.73 -3.14 12.87
CA LEU A 42 9.42 -1.87 12.66
C LEU A 42 8.44 -0.73 12.41
N PRO A 43 8.74 0.51 12.86
CA PRO A 43 7.99 1.68 12.43
C PRO A 43 8.09 1.85 10.91
N LEU A 44 6.95 1.88 10.22
CA LEU A 44 6.91 1.96 8.74
C LEU A 44 7.55 3.26 8.23
N ALA A 45 7.36 4.36 8.94
CA ALA A 45 8.00 5.63 8.59
C ALA A 45 9.53 5.57 8.66
N ALA A 46 10.10 4.89 9.66
CA ALA A 46 11.54 4.70 9.78
C ALA A 46 12.08 3.81 8.64
N HIS A 47 11.38 2.70 8.36
CA HIS A 47 11.68 1.83 7.23
C HIS A 47 11.72 2.61 5.91
N ASP A 48 10.66 3.33 5.57
CA ASP A 48 10.53 4.03 4.30
C ASP A 48 11.57 5.15 4.13
N LEU A 49 11.75 5.97 5.16
CA LEU A 49 12.74 7.04 5.14
C LEU A 49 14.17 6.50 5.06
N MET A 50 14.44 5.35 5.69
CA MET A 50 15.74 4.70 5.59
C MET A 50 16.04 4.22 4.17
N LEU A 51 15.08 3.60 3.50
CA LEU A 51 15.28 3.14 2.12
C LEU A 51 15.56 4.31 1.16
N ASP A 52 14.79 5.40 1.28
CA ASP A 52 15.02 6.60 0.46
C ASP A 52 16.38 7.24 0.74
N ALA A 53 16.80 7.29 2.00
CA ALA A 53 18.09 7.86 2.36
C ALA A 53 19.28 6.98 1.95
N ALA A 54 19.15 5.65 2.08
CA ALA A 54 20.15 4.70 1.60
C ALA A 54 20.34 4.85 0.07
N ALA A 55 19.25 4.95 -0.68
CA ALA A 55 19.32 5.18 -2.12
C ALA A 55 20.06 6.47 -2.48
N ALA A 56 19.79 7.56 -1.76
CA ALA A 56 20.41 8.86 -2.01
C ALA A 56 21.90 8.91 -1.62
N GLU A 57 22.26 8.36 -0.47
CA GLU A 57 23.64 8.40 0.05
C GLU A 57 24.59 7.46 -0.68
N LEU A 58 24.05 6.37 -1.23
CA LEU A 58 24.82 5.35 -1.94
C LEU A 58 24.77 5.53 -3.47
N ASP A 59 24.21 6.64 -3.95
CA ASP A 59 24.01 6.93 -5.39
C ASP A 59 23.36 5.75 -6.14
N CYS A 60 22.36 5.14 -5.50
CA CYS A 60 21.67 3.94 -5.98
C CYS A 60 20.18 4.25 -6.17
N PRO A 61 19.78 4.94 -7.25
CA PRO A 61 18.39 5.34 -7.48
C PRO A 61 17.42 4.17 -7.68
N ASP A 62 17.91 2.96 -7.95
CA ASP A 62 17.16 1.70 -8.08
C ASP A 62 17.28 0.79 -6.83
N PHE A 63 17.59 1.34 -5.65
CA PHE A 63 17.85 0.59 -4.43
C PHE A 63 16.73 -0.40 -4.05
N GLY A 64 15.46 0.04 -4.07
CA GLY A 64 14.31 -0.78 -3.73
C GLY A 64 14.13 -1.97 -4.68
N ILE A 65 14.35 -1.75 -5.98
CA ILE A 65 14.33 -2.81 -7.01
C ILE A 65 15.44 -3.83 -6.75
N ARG A 66 16.65 -3.38 -6.44
CA ARG A 66 17.78 -4.28 -6.12
C ARG A 66 17.53 -5.05 -4.84
N MET A 67 17.01 -4.40 -3.80
CA MET A 67 16.72 -5.06 -2.53
C MET A 67 15.67 -6.16 -2.69
N ALA A 68 14.69 -6.00 -3.60
CA ALA A 68 13.69 -7.03 -3.90
C ALA A 68 14.31 -8.35 -4.40
N GLN A 69 15.53 -8.34 -4.95
CA GLN A 69 16.21 -9.55 -5.43
C GLN A 69 16.60 -10.50 -4.28
N PHE A 70 16.78 -9.96 -3.08
CA PHE A 70 17.08 -10.70 -1.85
C PHE A 70 15.82 -11.22 -1.15
N GLN A 71 14.65 -11.00 -1.72
CA GLN A 71 13.36 -11.34 -1.12
C GLN A 71 12.64 -12.39 -1.95
N ASP A 72 11.78 -13.14 -1.29
CA ASP A 72 10.89 -14.12 -1.91
C ASP A 72 9.56 -14.16 -1.14
N LEU A 73 8.69 -15.09 -1.51
CA LEU A 73 7.38 -15.24 -0.88
C LEU A 73 7.46 -15.45 0.64
N SER A 74 8.54 -16.04 1.16
CA SER A 74 8.68 -16.33 2.60
C SER A 74 8.77 -15.08 3.47
N ILE A 75 9.03 -13.87 2.92
CA ILE A 75 8.98 -12.63 3.71
C ILE A 75 7.58 -12.36 4.28
N LEU A 76 6.55 -12.95 3.67
CA LEU A 76 5.16 -12.83 4.13
C LEU A 76 4.85 -13.74 5.33
N GLY A 77 5.79 -14.60 5.75
CA GLY A 77 5.66 -15.44 6.95
C GLY A 77 4.45 -16.38 6.83
N PRO A 78 3.55 -16.47 7.82
CA PRO A 78 2.40 -17.37 7.75
C PRO A 78 1.47 -17.13 6.55
N LEU A 79 1.41 -15.90 6.04
CA LEU A 79 0.65 -15.60 4.82
C LEU A 79 1.23 -16.30 3.58
N ALA A 80 2.55 -16.52 3.54
CA ALA A 80 3.21 -17.24 2.46
C ALA A 80 2.65 -18.65 2.29
N ILE A 81 2.40 -19.34 3.42
CA ILE A 81 1.87 -20.71 3.44
C ILE A 81 0.47 -20.76 2.82
N ALA A 82 -0.39 -19.82 3.19
CA ALA A 82 -1.74 -19.73 2.63
C ALA A 82 -1.72 -19.43 1.12
N ILE A 83 -0.83 -18.53 0.66
CA ILE A 83 -0.68 -18.18 -0.76
C ILE A 83 -0.16 -19.37 -1.57
N GLN A 84 0.88 -20.06 -1.10
CA GLN A 84 1.45 -21.22 -1.80
C GLN A 84 0.44 -22.36 -1.95
N ALA A 85 -0.42 -22.55 -0.95
CA ALA A 85 -1.43 -23.60 -0.95
C ALA A 85 -2.69 -23.26 -1.77
N CYS A 86 -2.80 -22.05 -2.33
CA CYS A 86 -3.92 -21.66 -3.18
C CYS A 86 -3.97 -22.45 -4.49
N SER A 87 -5.18 -22.63 -5.02
CA SER A 87 -5.42 -23.33 -6.28
C SER A 87 -5.15 -22.48 -7.50
N THR A 88 -5.34 -21.16 -7.41
CA THR A 88 -5.21 -20.22 -8.54
C THR A 88 -4.65 -18.86 -8.13
N VAL A 89 -4.17 -18.09 -9.11
CA VAL A 89 -3.77 -16.68 -8.92
C VAL A 89 -4.91 -15.84 -8.35
N ALA A 90 -6.16 -16.05 -8.80
CA ALA A 90 -7.32 -15.34 -8.25
C ALA A 90 -7.45 -15.55 -6.74
N GLN A 91 -7.37 -16.80 -6.30
CA GLN A 91 -7.47 -17.15 -4.89
C GLN A 91 -6.29 -16.60 -4.09
N ALA A 92 -5.08 -16.65 -4.64
CA ALA A 92 -3.88 -16.09 -4.02
C ALA A 92 -3.98 -14.57 -3.82
N LEU A 93 -4.48 -13.84 -4.83
CA LEU A 93 -4.69 -12.39 -4.73
C LEU A 93 -5.81 -12.04 -3.74
N GLU A 94 -6.87 -12.86 -3.63
CA GLU A 94 -7.90 -12.68 -2.62
C GLU A 94 -7.35 -12.89 -1.20
N VAL A 95 -6.58 -13.96 -0.98
CA VAL A 95 -5.91 -14.24 0.29
C VAL A 95 -4.93 -13.13 0.66
N ALA A 96 -4.10 -12.69 -0.29
CA ALA A 96 -3.17 -11.59 -0.08
C ALA A 96 -3.93 -10.29 0.25
N SER A 97 -4.97 -9.93 -0.52
CA SER A 97 -5.79 -8.75 -0.26
C SER A 97 -6.42 -8.79 1.14
N ARG A 98 -6.80 -9.98 1.60
CA ARG A 98 -7.44 -10.17 2.90
C ARG A 98 -6.45 -10.12 4.07
N PHE A 99 -5.22 -10.63 3.92
CA PHE A 99 -4.31 -10.89 5.04
C PHE A 99 -2.96 -10.19 4.95
N LEU A 100 -2.69 -9.36 3.93
CA LEU A 100 -1.43 -8.60 3.82
C LEU A 100 -1.16 -7.70 5.03
N PHE A 101 -2.19 -7.33 5.79
CA PHE A 101 -2.06 -6.60 7.05
C PHE A 101 -1.13 -7.28 8.06
N VAL A 102 -1.00 -8.61 8.00
CA VAL A 102 -0.08 -9.40 8.82
C VAL A 102 1.38 -9.02 8.54
N HIS A 103 1.71 -8.69 7.28
CA HIS A 103 3.03 -8.17 6.92
C HIS A 103 3.16 -6.68 7.24
N SER A 104 2.14 -5.89 6.87
CA SER A 104 2.01 -4.49 7.31
C SER A 104 0.55 -4.03 7.20
N PRO A 105 -0.06 -3.49 8.27
CA PRO A 105 -1.42 -2.96 8.23
C PRO A 105 -1.63 -1.79 7.25
N ALA A 106 -0.55 -1.12 6.84
CA ALA A 106 -0.61 0.00 5.91
C ALA A 106 -0.64 -0.43 4.44
N LEU A 107 -0.32 -1.69 4.14
CA LEU A 107 -0.18 -2.17 2.77
C LEU A 107 -1.45 -2.88 2.34
N SER A 108 -1.84 -2.68 1.09
CA SER A 108 -2.95 -3.37 0.46
C SER A 108 -2.64 -3.74 -0.98
N ILE A 109 -3.15 -4.90 -1.38
CA ILE A 109 -3.14 -5.39 -2.75
C ILE A 109 -4.60 -5.56 -3.21
N GLY A 110 -4.85 -5.25 -4.48
CA GLY A 110 -6.20 -5.28 -5.06
C GLY A 110 -6.17 -5.69 -6.53
N VAL A 111 -7.33 -6.11 -7.03
CA VAL A 111 -7.56 -6.40 -8.44
C VAL A 111 -8.61 -5.45 -8.97
N GLU A 112 -8.23 -4.67 -9.97
CA GLU A 112 -9.03 -3.56 -10.49
C GLU A 112 -9.20 -3.65 -12.01
N PRO A 113 -10.24 -2.97 -12.54
CA PRO A 113 -10.35 -2.73 -13.97
C PRO A 113 -9.08 -2.06 -14.52
N ASP A 114 -8.75 -2.36 -15.77
CA ASP A 114 -7.62 -1.72 -16.42
C ASP A 114 -7.76 -0.19 -16.46
N PRO A 115 -6.79 0.58 -15.94
CA PRO A 115 -6.87 2.03 -15.93
C PRO A 115 -6.80 2.67 -17.32
N SER A 116 -6.33 1.95 -18.34
CA SER A 116 -6.38 2.41 -19.74
C SER A 116 -7.64 1.95 -20.48
N GLY A 117 -8.55 1.23 -19.81
CA GLY A 117 -9.79 0.71 -20.40
C GLY A 117 -9.59 -0.43 -21.41
N ALA A 118 -8.42 -1.06 -21.45
CA ALA A 118 -8.17 -2.17 -22.36
C ALA A 118 -9.00 -3.40 -21.99
N ARG A 119 -9.78 -3.92 -22.94
CA ARG A 119 -10.61 -5.11 -22.72
C ARG A 119 -9.73 -6.32 -22.42
N GLY A 120 -10.14 -7.11 -21.44
CA GLY A 120 -9.42 -8.32 -21.04
C GLY A 120 -8.15 -8.06 -20.23
N VAL A 121 -7.87 -6.82 -19.82
CA VAL A 121 -6.76 -6.45 -18.96
C VAL A 121 -7.29 -6.05 -17.57
N ILE A 122 -6.50 -6.32 -16.53
CA ILE A 122 -6.74 -5.91 -15.15
C ILE A 122 -5.49 -5.19 -14.62
N ALA A 123 -5.66 -4.44 -13.53
CA ALA A 123 -4.59 -3.88 -12.75
C ALA A 123 -4.50 -4.58 -11.38
N VAL A 124 -3.36 -5.18 -11.09
CA VAL A 124 -3.03 -5.63 -9.73
C VAL A 124 -2.42 -4.43 -9.00
N SER A 125 -3.23 -3.74 -8.19
CA SER A 125 -2.84 -2.50 -7.52
C SER A 125 -2.02 -2.79 -6.26
N TRP A 126 -0.94 -2.03 -6.06
CA TRP A 126 -0.17 -2.00 -4.82
C TRP A 126 -0.33 -0.64 -4.16
N ARG A 127 -0.75 -0.62 -2.89
CA ARG A 127 -1.07 0.62 -2.18
C ARG A 127 -0.52 0.63 -0.78
N LYS A 128 -0.13 1.83 -0.35
CA LYS A 128 0.22 2.16 1.03
C LYS A 128 -0.73 3.23 1.54
N ASP A 129 -1.25 3.05 2.75
CA ASP A 129 -2.05 4.07 3.44
C ASP A 129 -1.21 5.35 3.62
N PRO A 130 -1.63 6.50 3.03
CA PRO A 130 -0.86 7.75 3.07
C PRO A 130 -0.80 8.40 4.45
N THR A 131 -1.52 7.87 5.45
CA THR A 131 -1.46 8.31 6.85
C THR A 131 -0.42 7.53 7.65
N SER A 132 0.05 6.38 7.14
CA SER A 132 0.99 5.52 7.86
C SER A 132 2.45 5.92 7.71
N SER A 133 2.81 6.61 6.62
CA SER A 133 4.14 7.20 6.39
C SER A 133 4.08 8.19 5.22
N THR A 134 5.14 9.01 5.07
CA THR A 134 5.36 9.80 3.86
C THR A 134 5.52 8.90 2.63
N TYR A 135 5.26 9.45 1.45
CA TYR A 135 5.51 8.71 0.22
C TYR A 135 7.01 8.42 0.10
N SER A 136 7.34 7.15 -0.15
CA SER A 136 8.72 6.69 -0.41
C SER A 136 8.69 5.96 -1.74
N ALA A 137 9.48 6.44 -2.69
CA ALA A 137 9.55 5.81 -4.01
C ALA A 137 10.28 4.46 -3.91
N GLN A 138 11.33 4.36 -3.09
CA GLN A 138 12.08 3.11 -2.91
C GLN A 138 11.22 2.00 -2.28
N ALA A 139 10.41 2.32 -1.27
CA ALA A 139 9.50 1.34 -0.67
C ALA A 139 8.40 0.87 -1.64
N MET A 140 7.92 1.76 -2.52
CA MET A 140 6.91 1.41 -3.53
C MET A 140 7.51 0.56 -4.65
N GLU A 141 8.71 0.90 -5.14
CA GLU A 141 9.47 0.10 -6.11
C GLU A 141 9.83 -1.29 -5.56
N LEU A 142 10.28 -1.37 -4.29
CA LEU A 142 10.51 -2.64 -3.59
C LEU A 142 9.26 -3.53 -3.60
N GLY A 143 8.11 -2.98 -3.18
CA GLY A 143 6.87 -3.73 -3.08
C GLY A 143 6.39 -4.25 -4.43
N ILE A 144 6.44 -3.43 -5.49
CA ILE A 144 6.00 -3.88 -6.82
C ILE A 144 6.98 -4.88 -7.46
N ALA A 145 8.28 -4.71 -7.24
CA ALA A 145 9.31 -5.67 -7.67
C ALA A 145 9.16 -7.01 -6.97
N LEU A 146 8.88 -7.01 -5.66
CA LEU A 146 8.58 -8.22 -4.90
C LEU A 146 7.31 -8.93 -5.42
N ILE A 147 6.22 -8.19 -5.66
CA ILE A 147 4.99 -8.80 -6.21
C ILE A 147 5.28 -9.47 -7.56
N HIS A 148 6.01 -8.79 -8.44
CA HIS A 148 6.38 -9.36 -9.73
C HIS A 148 7.22 -10.63 -9.57
N ARG A 149 8.24 -10.59 -8.70
CA ARG A 149 9.10 -11.74 -8.43
C ARG A 149 8.35 -12.92 -7.82
N ILE A 150 7.43 -12.68 -6.88
CA ILE A 150 6.56 -13.72 -6.31
C ILE A 150 5.66 -14.30 -7.40
N ALA A 151 5.09 -13.47 -8.27
CA ALA A 151 4.25 -13.96 -9.37
C ALA A 151 5.05 -14.88 -10.31
N VAL A 152 6.23 -14.43 -10.76
CA VAL A 152 7.16 -15.25 -11.56
C VAL A 152 7.49 -16.57 -10.86
N ALA A 153 7.80 -16.55 -9.55
CA ALA A 153 8.12 -17.77 -8.81
C ALA A 153 6.94 -18.77 -8.70
N LEU A 154 5.70 -18.28 -8.62
CA LEU A 154 4.51 -19.12 -8.47
C LEU A 154 3.95 -19.65 -9.80
N VAL A 155 4.06 -18.86 -10.88
CA VAL A 155 3.46 -19.22 -12.18
C VAL A 155 4.46 -19.46 -13.32
N GLY A 156 5.76 -19.29 -13.05
CA GLY A 156 6.84 -19.35 -14.02
C GLY A 156 6.98 -18.02 -14.75
N GLU A 157 6.31 -17.89 -15.89
CA GLU A 157 6.20 -16.60 -16.59
C GLU A 157 4.89 -15.91 -16.20
N VAL A 158 4.84 -14.57 -16.31
CA VAL A 158 3.59 -13.79 -16.15
C VAL A 158 2.99 -13.55 -17.53
N PRO A 159 2.20 -14.49 -18.11
CA PRO A 159 1.68 -14.35 -19.45
C PRO A 159 0.73 -13.16 -19.54
N GLY A 160 0.88 -12.38 -20.61
CA GLY A 160 0.05 -11.20 -20.84
C GLY A 160 0.39 -10.02 -19.93
N LEU A 161 1.58 -10.00 -19.31
CA LEU A 161 2.13 -8.79 -18.69
C LEU A 161 2.17 -7.65 -19.72
N ARG A 162 1.59 -6.50 -19.37
CA ARG A 162 1.46 -5.35 -20.27
C ARG A 162 2.37 -4.20 -19.88
N SER A 163 2.32 -3.78 -18.62
CA SER A 163 3.14 -2.67 -18.13
C SER A 163 3.06 -2.55 -16.62
N PHE A 164 4.05 -1.90 -16.02
CA PHE A 164 4.00 -1.41 -14.65
C PHE A 164 3.55 0.06 -14.64
N CYS A 165 2.86 0.46 -13.59
CA CYS A 165 2.49 1.84 -13.31
C CYS A 165 3.11 2.26 -11.98
N LEU A 166 3.80 3.39 -11.96
CA LEU A 166 4.43 3.99 -10.79
C LEU A 166 3.95 5.43 -10.63
N VAL A 167 3.80 5.87 -9.37
CA VAL A 167 3.27 7.21 -9.07
C VAL A 167 4.33 8.30 -9.27
N HIS A 168 5.56 8.03 -8.87
CA HIS A 168 6.67 8.96 -9.01
C HIS A 168 7.17 9.03 -10.46
N GLN A 169 8.01 10.04 -10.73
CA GLN A 169 8.81 10.13 -11.97
C GLN A 169 10.00 9.16 -11.93
N PRO A 170 10.58 8.76 -13.07
CA PRO A 170 11.69 7.81 -13.09
C PRO A 170 12.85 8.28 -12.20
N LEU A 171 13.30 7.41 -11.29
CA LEU A 171 14.47 7.67 -10.44
C LEU A 171 15.77 7.27 -11.16
N SER A 172 15.69 6.19 -11.93
CA SER A 172 16.75 5.65 -12.78
C SER A 172 16.44 5.82 -14.28
N PRO A 173 17.40 5.59 -15.19
CA PRO A 173 17.10 5.46 -16.61
C PRO A 173 16.01 4.42 -16.86
N VAL A 174 14.99 4.77 -17.65
CA VAL A 174 13.81 3.92 -17.93
C VAL A 174 14.20 2.52 -18.40
N GLN A 175 15.29 2.39 -19.16
CA GLN A 175 15.78 1.09 -19.65
C GLN A 175 16.07 0.10 -18.51
N ARG A 176 16.60 0.55 -17.37
CA ARG A 176 16.87 -0.33 -16.22
C ARG A 176 15.59 -0.97 -15.68
N TYR A 177 14.49 -0.22 -15.70
CA TYR A 177 13.19 -0.75 -15.30
C TYR A 177 12.69 -1.78 -16.31
N VAL A 178 12.81 -1.49 -17.61
CA VAL A 178 12.41 -2.43 -18.68
C VAL A 178 13.23 -3.72 -18.59
N ASP A 179 14.53 -3.63 -18.36
CA ASP A 179 15.43 -4.79 -18.23
C ASP A 179 15.08 -5.64 -16.99
N HIS A 180 14.74 -5.00 -15.87
CA HIS A 180 14.35 -5.70 -14.64
C HIS A 180 12.98 -6.36 -14.75
N PHE A 181 11.98 -5.63 -15.25
CA PHE A 181 10.59 -6.06 -15.26
C PHE A 181 10.22 -6.88 -16.50
N GLY A 182 11.02 -6.82 -17.56
CA GLY A 182 10.69 -7.43 -18.85
C GLY A 182 9.45 -6.81 -19.53
N ALA A 183 9.06 -5.59 -19.13
CA ALA A 183 7.88 -4.89 -19.63
C ALA A 183 8.01 -3.37 -19.48
N ASP A 184 7.20 -2.63 -20.23
CA ASP A 184 7.15 -1.17 -20.16
C ASP A 184 6.75 -0.68 -18.76
N VAL A 185 7.36 0.43 -18.32
CA VAL A 185 7.01 1.09 -17.06
C VAL A 185 6.50 2.51 -17.34
N ARG A 186 5.32 2.82 -16.81
CA ARG A 186 4.65 4.12 -16.92
C ARG A 186 4.76 4.86 -15.59
N PHE A 187 5.33 6.06 -15.64
CA PHE A 187 5.60 6.92 -14.48
C PHE A 187 4.59 8.07 -14.40
N GLY A 188 4.52 8.75 -13.24
CA GLY A 188 3.59 9.87 -13.04
C GLY A 188 2.11 9.44 -13.04
N MET A 189 1.83 8.17 -12.73
CA MET A 189 0.48 7.62 -12.72
C MET A 189 -0.22 7.91 -11.38
N PRO A 190 -1.55 7.98 -11.30
CA PRO A 190 -2.23 8.21 -10.01
C PRO A 190 -2.21 7.00 -9.07
N PHE A 191 -1.67 5.85 -9.50
CA PHE A 191 -1.62 4.61 -8.73
C PHE A 191 -0.37 3.78 -9.09
N THR A 192 0.03 2.89 -8.17
CA THR A 192 1.04 1.85 -8.44
C THR A 192 0.35 0.53 -8.77
N ALA A 193 0.67 -0.09 -9.90
CA ALA A 193 0.02 -1.33 -10.33
C ALA A 193 0.82 -2.13 -11.36
N ILE A 194 0.53 -3.44 -11.43
CA ILE A 194 0.93 -4.31 -12.55
C ILE A 194 -0.27 -4.51 -13.46
N ARG A 195 -0.15 -4.12 -14.74
CA ARG A 195 -1.18 -4.35 -15.75
C ARG A 195 -0.93 -5.67 -16.44
N VAL A 196 -1.92 -6.55 -16.43
CA VAL A 196 -1.81 -7.93 -16.93
C VAL A 196 -3.13 -8.40 -17.52
N GLU A 197 -3.09 -9.33 -18.48
CA GLU A 197 -4.30 -9.96 -19.01
C GLU A 197 -5.06 -10.72 -17.91
N ARG A 198 -6.39 -10.53 -17.88
CA ARG A 198 -7.29 -11.10 -16.88
C ARG A 198 -7.19 -12.62 -16.75
N ARG A 199 -6.87 -13.33 -17.84
CA ARG A 199 -6.72 -14.79 -17.85
C ARG A 199 -5.64 -15.31 -16.89
N ILE A 200 -4.73 -14.45 -16.42
CA ILE A 200 -3.76 -14.83 -15.38
C ILE A 200 -4.46 -15.31 -14.11
N LEU A 201 -5.64 -14.78 -13.81
CA LEU A 201 -6.44 -15.12 -12.62
C LEU A 201 -6.82 -16.61 -12.59
N ASP A 202 -6.96 -17.24 -13.77
CA ASP A 202 -7.34 -18.64 -13.92
C ASP A 202 -6.12 -19.59 -13.87
N LYS A 203 -4.89 -19.06 -13.80
CA LYS A 203 -3.68 -19.88 -13.76
C LYS A 203 -3.62 -20.64 -12.45
N ALA A 204 -3.58 -21.97 -12.55
CA ALA A 204 -3.48 -22.87 -11.42
C ALA A 204 -2.04 -23.00 -10.88
N PHE A 205 -1.91 -23.21 -9.57
CA PHE A 205 -0.64 -23.50 -8.92
C PHE A 205 -0.43 -25.00 -8.79
N GLU A 206 0.81 -25.44 -9.03
CA GLU A 206 1.20 -26.85 -8.84
C GLU A 206 1.21 -27.25 -7.37
N THR A 207 1.41 -26.28 -6.47
CA THR A 207 1.47 -26.44 -5.02
C THR A 207 0.11 -26.44 -4.33
N ALA A 208 -0.98 -26.41 -5.09
CA ALA A 208 -2.34 -26.31 -4.57
C ALA A 208 -2.64 -27.42 -3.53
N ASN A 209 -3.04 -27.01 -2.33
CA ASN A 209 -3.40 -27.92 -1.26
C ASN A 209 -4.46 -27.30 -0.36
N GLU A 210 -5.70 -27.74 -0.53
CA GLU A 210 -6.85 -27.18 0.17
C GLU A 210 -6.76 -27.32 1.69
N SER A 211 -6.27 -28.45 2.20
CA SER A 211 -6.14 -28.69 3.64
C SER A 211 -5.12 -27.75 4.28
N ILE A 212 -3.94 -27.59 3.66
CA ILE A 212 -2.91 -26.66 4.13
C ILE A 212 -3.45 -25.23 4.07
N ARG A 213 -4.15 -24.87 2.99
CA ARG A 213 -4.73 -23.53 2.83
C ARG A 213 -5.72 -23.22 3.94
N LEU A 214 -6.66 -24.13 4.25
CA LEU A 214 -7.65 -23.92 5.30
C LEU A 214 -7.00 -23.79 6.69
N LEU A 215 -6.02 -24.64 7.02
CA LEU A 215 -5.26 -24.54 8.28
C LEU A 215 -4.49 -23.22 8.39
N ALA A 216 -3.85 -22.78 7.31
CA ALA A 216 -3.14 -21.51 7.28
C ALA A 216 -4.09 -20.32 7.44
N LEU A 217 -5.27 -20.35 6.79
CA LEU A 217 -6.29 -19.31 6.93
C LEU A 217 -6.91 -19.25 8.33
N GLU A 218 -7.13 -20.40 8.96
CA GLU A 218 -7.59 -20.49 10.35
C GLU A 218 -6.54 -19.89 11.29
N HIS A 219 -5.27 -20.27 11.14
CA HIS A 219 -4.17 -19.70 11.91
C HIS A 219 -4.07 -18.18 11.73
N LEU A 220 -4.13 -17.68 10.50
CA LEU A 220 -4.11 -16.24 10.21
C LEU A 220 -5.28 -15.49 10.86
N SER A 221 -6.48 -16.09 10.86
CA SER A 221 -7.69 -15.46 11.40
C SER A 221 -7.75 -15.46 12.92
N THR A 222 -7.08 -16.41 13.58
CA THR A 222 -7.09 -16.59 15.03
C THR A 222 -5.88 -15.95 15.73
N SER A 223 -4.74 -15.88 15.04
CA SER A 223 -3.49 -15.39 15.62
C SER A 223 -3.24 -13.91 15.37
N TYR A 224 -3.97 -13.30 14.43
CA TYR A 224 -3.79 -11.90 14.05
C TYR A 224 -5.12 -11.14 14.05
N ASP A 225 -5.16 -10.03 14.77
CA ASP A 225 -6.31 -9.13 14.78
C ASP A 225 -6.38 -8.35 13.47
N ASP A 226 -7.37 -8.67 12.64
CA ASP A 226 -7.62 -7.96 11.39
C ASP A 226 -7.98 -6.48 11.66
N PRO A 227 -7.16 -5.52 11.18
CA PRO A 227 -7.43 -4.10 11.35
C PRO A 227 -8.78 -3.68 10.79
N ARG A 228 -9.39 -4.41 9.85
CA ARG A 228 -10.72 -4.11 9.33
C ARG A 228 -11.84 -4.30 10.36
N HIS A 229 -11.59 -5.08 11.42
CA HIS A 229 -12.50 -5.24 12.56
C HIS A 229 -12.38 -4.10 13.58
N ARG A 230 -11.30 -3.32 13.55
CA ARG A 230 -11.15 -2.12 14.39
C ARG A 230 -12.28 -1.13 14.13
N ILE A 231 -12.75 -0.45 15.18
CA ILE A 231 -13.85 0.49 15.06
C ILE A 231 -13.45 1.66 14.16
N SER A 232 -12.20 2.13 14.23
CA SER A 232 -11.70 3.20 13.36
C SER A 232 -11.80 2.84 11.88
N SER A 233 -11.44 1.61 11.52
CA SER A 233 -11.57 1.10 10.15
C SER A 233 -13.03 0.97 9.70
N GLN A 234 -13.91 0.54 10.60
CA GLN A 234 -15.35 0.46 10.31
C GLN A 234 -15.95 1.86 10.09
N VAL A 235 -15.62 2.81 10.98
CA VAL A 235 -16.00 4.23 10.87
C VAL A 235 -15.48 4.83 9.57
N ARG A 236 -14.20 4.59 9.22
CA ARG A 236 -13.59 5.03 7.96
C ARG A 236 -14.40 4.56 6.75
N ARG A 237 -14.79 3.28 6.69
CA ARG A 237 -15.60 2.73 5.59
C ARG A 237 -16.99 3.35 5.51
N ALA A 238 -17.65 3.51 6.66
CA ALA A 238 -18.96 4.16 6.73
C ALA A 238 -18.89 5.63 6.25
N LEU A 239 -17.82 6.35 6.62
CA LEU A 239 -17.58 7.72 6.18
C LEU A 239 -17.27 7.79 4.68
N ALA A 240 -16.40 6.93 4.16
CA ALA A 240 -16.06 6.90 2.74
C ALA A 240 -17.31 6.62 1.86
N GLY A 241 -18.20 5.74 2.30
CA GLY A 241 -19.44 5.41 1.59
C GLY A 241 -20.54 6.48 1.70
N SER A 242 -20.44 7.42 2.65
CA SER A 242 -21.45 8.48 2.86
C SER A 242 -20.95 9.89 2.51
N LEU A 243 -19.65 10.04 2.23
CA LEU A 243 -19.05 11.29 1.79
C LEU A 243 -19.75 11.81 0.53
N GLY A 244 -20.16 13.07 0.53
CA GLY A 244 -20.90 13.68 -0.58
C GLY A 244 -22.39 13.32 -0.66
N ILE A 245 -22.88 12.42 0.18
CA ILE A 245 -24.32 12.09 0.31
C ILE A 245 -24.93 12.78 1.54
N ALA A 246 -24.24 12.71 2.67
CA ALA A 246 -24.68 13.32 3.92
C ALA A 246 -23.52 14.03 4.62
N VAL A 247 -23.84 15.02 5.46
CA VAL A 247 -22.83 15.67 6.31
C VAL A 247 -22.33 14.66 7.34
N PRO A 248 -21.04 14.31 7.33
CA PRO A 248 -20.48 13.37 8.30
C PRO A 248 -20.67 13.86 9.73
N SER A 249 -21.23 13.02 10.60
CA SER A 249 -21.36 13.31 12.02
C SER A 249 -21.14 12.06 12.86
N LEU A 250 -20.53 12.26 14.04
CA LEU A 250 -20.34 11.18 15.01
C LEU A 250 -21.67 10.51 15.37
N ALA A 251 -22.73 11.31 15.56
CA ALA A 251 -24.06 10.79 15.92
C ALA A 251 -24.65 9.91 14.81
N GLY A 252 -24.53 10.33 13.54
CA GLY A 252 -25.01 9.54 12.41
C GLY A 252 -24.25 8.23 12.25
N VAL A 253 -22.92 8.25 12.42
CA VAL A 253 -22.10 7.03 12.36
C VAL A 253 -22.39 6.11 13.55
N ALA A 254 -22.51 6.65 14.77
CA ALA A 254 -22.87 5.85 15.95
C ALA A 254 -24.23 5.15 15.79
N HIS A 255 -25.20 5.83 15.19
CA HIS A 255 -26.51 5.25 14.87
C HIS A 255 -26.38 4.09 13.87
N LEU A 256 -25.53 4.22 12.83
CA LEU A 256 -25.27 3.14 11.87
C LEU A 256 -24.70 1.88 12.55
N PHE A 257 -23.89 2.07 13.58
CA PHE A 257 -23.31 0.98 14.37
C PHE A 257 -24.19 0.51 15.53
N SER A 258 -25.40 1.05 15.70
CA SER A 258 -26.32 0.74 16.81
C SER A 258 -25.68 0.94 18.20
N VAL A 259 -24.82 1.96 18.35
CA VAL A 259 -24.16 2.32 19.61
C VAL A 259 -24.39 3.78 19.98
N HIS A 260 -24.23 4.11 21.27
CA HIS A 260 -24.27 5.50 21.72
C HIS A 260 -23.01 6.27 21.26
N PRO A 261 -23.08 7.57 20.89
CA PRO A 261 -21.92 8.35 20.44
C PRO A 261 -20.73 8.33 21.40
N ARG A 262 -20.98 8.38 22.71
CA ARG A 262 -19.93 8.23 23.75
C ARG A 262 -19.22 6.87 23.71
N THR A 263 -19.94 5.80 23.39
CA THR A 263 -19.35 4.46 23.24
C THR A 263 -18.42 4.43 22.04
N LEU A 264 -18.85 4.99 20.91
CA LEU A 264 -18.04 5.07 19.70
C LEU A 264 -16.77 5.91 19.92
N GLN A 265 -16.89 7.07 20.57
CA GLN A 265 -15.73 7.89 20.95
C GLN A 265 -14.75 7.14 21.85
N ARG A 266 -15.26 6.41 22.86
CA ARG A 266 -14.40 5.63 23.75
C ARG A 266 -13.68 4.50 23.01
N GLN A 267 -14.35 3.83 22.08
CA GLN A 267 -13.73 2.77 21.26
C GLN A 267 -12.66 3.34 20.33
N LEU A 268 -12.91 4.50 19.70
CA LEU A 268 -11.90 5.21 18.88
C LEU A 268 -10.70 5.65 19.73
N ALA A 269 -10.95 6.20 20.92
CA ALA A 269 -9.89 6.62 21.85
C ALA A 269 -9.05 5.44 22.34
N ALA A 270 -9.66 4.26 22.54
CA ALA A 270 -8.93 3.03 22.87
C ALA A 270 -8.01 2.57 21.72
N GLU A 271 -8.33 2.93 20.49
CA GLU A 271 -7.47 2.73 19.30
C GLU A 271 -6.51 3.90 19.06
N GLY A 272 -6.44 4.89 19.97
CA GLY A 272 -5.52 6.03 19.88
C GLY A 272 -5.92 7.07 18.82
N THR A 273 -7.19 7.13 18.43
CA THR A 273 -7.67 8.10 17.43
C THR A 273 -9.00 8.75 17.82
N THR A 274 -9.44 9.73 17.04
CA THR A 274 -10.70 10.46 17.19
C THR A 274 -11.55 10.36 15.92
N PHE A 275 -12.84 10.67 16.03
CA PHE A 275 -13.73 10.70 14.87
C PHE A 275 -13.27 11.75 13.85
N GLU A 276 -12.81 12.89 14.34
CA GLU A 276 -12.31 14.01 13.55
C GLU A 276 -11.07 13.62 12.75
N GLU A 277 -10.11 12.91 13.36
CA GLU A 277 -8.92 12.41 12.67
C GLU A 277 -9.27 11.38 11.58
N VAL A 278 -10.17 10.45 11.87
CA VAL A 278 -10.62 9.46 10.88
C VAL A 278 -11.34 10.16 9.71
N LEU A 279 -12.21 11.12 9.99
CA LEU A 279 -12.90 11.91 8.98
C LEU A 279 -11.93 12.74 8.14
N ASP A 280 -10.95 13.38 8.76
CA ASP A 280 -9.93 14.17 8.06
C ASP A 280 -9.10 13.27 7.13
N GLY A 281 -8.75 12.06 7.58
CA GLY A 281 -8.08 11.05 6.78
C GLY A 281 -8.88 10.61 5.54
N VAL A 282 -10.18 10.35 5.69
CA VAL A 282 -11.08 10.00 4.56
C VAL A 282 -11.18 11.16 3.58
N ARG A 283 -11.38 12.39 4.07
CA ARG A 283 -11.46 13.58 3.22
C ARG A 283 -10.17 13.79 2.43
N ARG A 284 -9.02 13.61 3.07
CA ARG A 284 -7.70 13.71 2.41
C ARG A 284 -7.59 12.74 1.25
N GLU A 285 -7.93 11.47 1.46
CA GLU A 285 -7.84 10.44 0.42
C GLU A 285 -8.76 10.73 -0.77
N GLU A 286 -10.02 11.03 -0.51
CA GLU A 286 -11.02 11.35 -1.54
C GLU A 286 -10.70 12.66 -2.27
N ALA A 287 -10.22 13.69 -1.55
CA ALA A 287 -9.80 14.94 -2.16
C ALA A 287 -8.65 14.71 -3.14
N ARG A 288 -7.63 13.94 -2.75
CA ARG A 288 -6.52 13.60 -3.65
C ARG A 288 -7.02 12.87 -4.89
N ARG A 289 -7.90 11.88 -4.72
CA ARG A 289 -8.51 11.14 -5.84
C ARG A 289 -9.21 12.11 -6.80
N TYR A 290 -10.20 12.88 -6.33
CA TYR A 290 -10.94 13.81 -7.19
C TYR A 290 -10.04 14.87 -7.83
N LEU A 291 -9.03 15.38 -7.11
CA LEU A 291 -8.12 16.37 -7.66
C LEU A 291 -7.17 15.81 -8.72
N THR A 292 -6.83 14.52 -8.68
CA THR A 292 -5.83 13.93 -9.59
C THR A 292 -6.46 13.10 -10.71
N THR A 293 -7.70 12.64 -10.55
CA THR A 293 -8.36 11.76 -11.52
C THR A 293 -9.58 12.40 -12.20
N THR A 294 -9.94 13.64 -11.86
CA THR A 294 -11.11 14.32 -12.43
C THR A 294 -10.88 15.81 -12.66
N ASP A 295 -11.63 16.39 -13.60
CA ASP A 295 -11.66 17.83 -13.89
C ASP A 295 -12.78 18.59 -13.16
N LEU A 296 -13.36 18.01 -12.10
CA LEU A 296 -14.50 18.61 -11.39
C LEU A 296 -14.19 20.03 -10.89
N PRO A 297 -15.12 21.00 -10.90
CA PRO A 297 -14.87 22.30 -10.28
C PRO A 297 -14.47 22.17 -8.79
N LEU A 298 -13.54 23.00 -8.30
CA LEU A 298 -13.03 22.89 -6.92
C LEU A 298 -14.13 23.03 -5.86
N GLY A 299 -15.15 23.85 -6.11
CA GLY A 299 -16.34 23.92 -5.25
C GLY A 299 -17.12 22.60 -5.20
N GLN A 300 -17.21 21.87 -6.32
CA GLN A 300 -17.83 20.54 -6.36
C GLN A 300 -16.98 19.51 -5.63
N VAL A 301 -15.65 19.56 -5.78
CA VAL A 301 -14.74 18.71 -4.99
C VAL A 301 -14.91 18.98 -3.50
N ALA A 302 -14.98 20.24 -3.09
CA ALA A 302 -15.20 20.62 -1.69
C ALA A 302 -16.50 20.02 -1.14
N ALA A 303 -17.59 20.12 -1.90
CA ALA A 303 -18.88 19.52 -1.53
C ALA A 303 -18.82 17.99 -1.44
N LEU A 304 -18.16 17.31 -2.40
CA LEU A 304 -18.00 15.85 -2.40
C LEU A 304 -17.20 15.34 -1.19
N VAL A 305 -16.23 16.11 -0.71
CA VAL A 305 -15.51 15.78 0.54
C VAL A 305 -16.14 16.41 1.78
N ALA A 306 -17.39 16.87 1.67
CA ALA A 306 -18.19 17.43 2.74
C ALA A 306 -17.56 18.66 3.44
N PHE A 307 -16.87 19.52 2.70
CA PHE A 307 -16.57 20.89 3.13
C PHE A 307 -17.70 21.84 2.71
N SER A 308 -18.01 22.81 3.57
CA SER A 308 -19.02 23.84 3.29
C SER A 308 -18.58 24.81 2.19
N GLU A 309 -17.28 25.04 2.06
CA GLU A 309 -16.71 26.04 1.14
C GLU A 309 -15.41 25.55 0.50
N GLN A 310 -15.11 26.08 -0.70
CA GLN A 310 -13.85 25.84 -1.42
C GLN A 310 -12.62 26.38 -0.65
N SER A 311 -12.80 27.44 0.13
CA SER A 311 -11.77 28.02 1.02
C SER A 311 -11.26 26.96 2.00
N SER A 312 -12.17 26.24 2.66
CA SER A 312 -11.88 25.14 3.59
C SER A 312 -11.09 24.01 2.94
N LEU A 313 -11.49 23.58 1.72
CA LEU A 313 -10.72 22.59 0.96
C LEU A 313 -9.29 23.08 0.67
N SER A 314 -9.13 24.35 0.35
CA SER A 314 -7.82 24.93 0.02
C SER A 314 -6.88 24.99 1.23
N HIS A 315 -7.41 25.29 2.42
CA HIS A 315 -6.63 25.22 3.67
C HIS A 315 -6.27 23.77 4.03
N ALA A 316 -7.23 22.85 3.89
CA ALA A 316 -6.99 21.44 4.17
C ALA A 316 -5.93 20.84 3.24
N CYS A 317 -5.98 21.12 1.93
CA CYS A 317 -4.96 20.65 0.98
C CYS A 317 -3.55 21.14 1.31
N ARG A 318 -3.39 22.40 1.75
CA ARG A 318 -2.10 22.92 2.19
C ARG A 318 -1.59 22.17 3.42
N ARG A 319 -2.47 21.90 4.39
CA ARG A 319 -2.12 21.12 5.59
C ARG A 319 -1.75 19.68 5.26
N TRP A 320 -2.50 19.03 4.37
CA TRP A 320 -2.35 17.60 4.06
C TRP A 320 -1.24 17.26 3.07
N PHE A 321 -1.00 18.15 2.12
CA PHE A 321 -0.16 17.87 0.94
C PHE A 321 0.92 18.92 0.74
N GLY A 322 0.98 19.97 1.56
CA GLY A 322 1.91 21.09 1.37
C GLY A 322 1.59 21.97 0.14
N ALA A 323 0.51 21.68 -0.59
CA ALA A 323 0.22 22.28 -1.88
C ALA A 323 -1.25 22.74 -2.00
N THR A 324 -1.51 23.64 -2.95
CA THR A 324 -2.88 24.08 -3.26
C THR A 324 -3.60 23.04 -4.14
N PRO A 325 -4.94 22.98 -4.13
CA PRO A 325 -5.69 22.07 -5.00
C PRO A 325 -5.34 22.20 -6.49
N ARG A 326 -5.03 23.42 -6.95
CA ARG A 326 -4.65 23.70 -8.33
C ARG A 326 -3.25 23.17 -8.67
N ALA A 327 -2.30 23.26 -7.74
CA ALA A 327 -0.96 22.70 -7.93
C ALA A 327 -1.00 21.16 -8.01
N LEU A 328 -1.83 20.52 -7.17
CA LEU A 328 -2.03 19.08 -7.19
C LEU A 328 -2.61 18.57 -8.51
N ARG A 329 -3.49 19.34 -9.17
CA ARG A 329 -4.01 19.04 -10.51
C ARG A 329 -2.96 19.06 -11.60
N GLN A 330 -1.98 19.94 -11.47
CA GLN A 330 -0.98 20.18 -12.51
C GLN A 330 0.21 19.21 -12.42
N GLY A 331 0.12 18.16 -11.58
CA GLY A 331 1.18 17.15 -11.41
C GLY A 331 2.48 17.69 -10.80
N SER A 332 2.42 18.86 -10.15
CA SER A 332 3.57 19.50 -9.51
C SER A 332 3.50 19.28 -8.00
N ALA A 333 3.73 18.05 -7.55
CA ALA A 333 4.04 17.69 -6.16
C ALA A 333 4.57 16.25 -6.10
#